data_AF-A0A7S1VAJ8-F1
#
_entry.id   AF-A0A7S1VAJ8-F1
#
_cell.length_a   1.000
_cell.length_b   1.000
_cell.length_c   1.000
_cell.angle_alpha   90.00
_cell.angle_beta   90.00
_cell.angle_gamma   90.00
#
_symmetry.space_group_name_H-M   'P 1'
#
loop_
_entity.id
_entity.type
_entity.pdbx_description
1 polymer ?
#
loop_
_entity_poly.entity_id
_entity_poly.type
_entity_poly.pdbx_seq_one_letter_code
_entity_poly.pdbx_strand_id
1 'polypeptide(L)'
;QVVDSSASANYKPGDAVYGTVPPYVGTLSEYIQAPLDQVQLKPKALSHSEAAAVPLVGLTCLQALVPYLQPEEPSSILIIGASGGTGHMACQVAKCLGATTIISV
;
A
#
# COMPACT_ATOMS: atom_id res chain seq x y z
N GLN A 1 7.75 1.02 -14.61
CA GLN A 1 7.85 2.46 -14.97
C GLN A 1 6.78 2.74 -16.02
N VAL A 2 6.39 4.00 -16.20
CA VAL A 2 5.47 4.38 -17.27
C VAL A 2 6.18 4.26 -18.61
N VAL A 3 5.59 3.52 -19.54
CA VAL A 3 6.16 3.27 -20.89
C VAL A 3 5.38 4.08 -21.92
N ASP A 4 4.06 4.07 -21.79
CA ASP A 4 3.14 4.92 -22.52
C ASP A 4 2.02 5.34 -21.57
N SER A 5 1.43 6.51 -21.83
CA SER A 5 0.29 7.02 -21.08
C SER A 5 -0.64 7.76 -22.02
N SER A 6 -1.83 7.22 -22.25
CA SER A 6 -2.86 7.90 -23.02
C SER A 6 -3.34 9.15 -22.26
N ALA A 7 -2.78 10.31 -22.61
CA ALA A 7 -3.25 11.64 -22.23
C ALA A 7 -3.48 11.88 -20.72
N SER A 8 -2.48 11.62 -19.88
CA SER A 8 -2.47 12.11 -18.49
C SER A 8 -1.47 13.26 -18.34
N ALA A 9 -1.90 14.39 -17.76
CA ALA A 9 -0.99 15.47 -17.40
C ALA A 9 -0.09 15.10 -16.19
N ASN A 10 -0.44 14.06 -15.44
CA ASN A 10 0.19 13.71 -14.17
C ASN A 10 1.30 12.67 -14.29
N TYR A 11 1.41 12.00 -15.45
CA TYR A 11 2.38 10.93 -15.69
C TYR A 11 3.03 11.09 -17.06
N LYS A 12 4.31 10.79 -17.15
CA LYS A 12 5.05 10.76 -18.41
C LYS A 12 5.90 9.50 -18.54
N PRO A 13 6.25 9.09 -19.77
CA PRO A 13 7.19 8.00 -20.00
C PRO A 13 8.49 8.19 -19.18
N GLY A 14 8.94 7.11 -18.55
CA GLY A 14 10.08 7.09 -17.64
C GLY A 14 9.75 7.31 -16.16
N ASP A 15 8.53 7.76 -15.81
CA ASP A 15 8.15 7.91 -14.41
C ASP A 15 8.14 6.56 -13.68
N ALA A 16 8.76 6.53 -12.51
CA ALA A 16 8.68 5.39 -11.62
C ALA A 16 7.37 5.44 -10.83
N VAL A 17 6.50 4.46 -11.08
CA VAL A 17 5.19 4.34 -10.42
C VAL A 17 5.07 3.01 -9.66
N TYR A 18 4.14 2.98 -8.72
CA TYR A 18 3.75 1.81 -7.93
C TYR A 18 2.25 1.87 -7.65
N GLY A 19 1.61 0.74 -7.34
CA GLY A 19 0.17 0.71 -7.12
C GLY A 19 -0.41 -0.69 -7.11
N THR A 20 -1.74 -0.76 -7.18
CA THR A 20 -2.51 -1.99 -7.36
C THR A 20 -3.07 -2.08 -8.78
N VAL A 21 -3.70 -3.19 -9.10
CA VAL A 21 -4.50 -3.36 -10.31
C VAL A 21 -5.89 -3.88 -9.93
N PRO A 22 -6.90 -3.71 -10.79
CA PRO A 22 -8.22 -4.27 -10.53
C PRO A 22 -8.18 -5.79 -10.29
N PRO A 23 -9.18 -6.35 -9.59
CA PRO A 23 -9.31 -7.80 -9.42
C PRO A 23 -9.23 -8.53 -10.76
N TYR A 24 -8.66 -9.74 -10.73
CA TYR A 24 -8.49 -10.61 -11.90
C TYR A 24 -7.52 -10.11 -12.98
N VAL A 25 -6.79 -9.01 -12.74
CA VAL A 25 -5.68 -8.55 -13.59
C VAL A 25 -4.35 -9.01 -12.98
N GLY A 26 -3.53 -9.71 -13.78
CA GLY A 26 -2.20 -10.18 -13.35
C GLY A 26 -1.10 -9.14 -13.59
N THR A 27 -0.07 -9.15 -12.75
CA THR A 27 1.09 -8.24 -12.85
C THR A 27 2.42 -8.95 -13.09
N LEU A 28 2.41 -10.28 -13.26
CA LEU A 28 3.59 -11.08 -13.60
C LEU A 28 3.84 -11.05 -15.10
N SER A 29 4.12 -9.86 -15.62
CA SER A 29 4.38 -9.59 -17.03
C SER A 29 5.35 -8.41 -17.17
N GLU A 30 5.97 -8.27 -18.35
CA GLU A 30 6.87 -7.15 -18.63
C GLU A 30 6.11 -5.82 -18.72
N TYR A 31 4.85 -5.87 -19.15
CA TYR A 31 3.97 -4.72 -19.28
C TYR A 31 2.55 -5.05 -18.82
N ILE A 32 1.85 -4.04 -18.31
CA ILE A 32 0.43 -4.08 -17.97
C ILE A 32 -0.22 -2.75 -18.34
N GLN A 33 -1.52 -2.78 -18.59
CA GLN A 33 -2.34 -1.58 -18.60
C GLN A 33 -2.92 -1.39 -17.21
N ALA A 34 -2.55 -0.30 -16.54
CA ALA A 34 -3.05 0.04 -15.22
C ALA A 34 -3.95 1.29 -15.30
N PRO A 35 -5.12 1.30 -14.64
CA PRO A 35 -5.92 2.51 -14.49
C PRO A 35 -5.14 3.62 -13.76
N LEU A 36 -5.33 4.87 -14.18
CA LEU A 36 -4.59 6.02 -13.63
C LEU A 36 -4.86 6.29 -12.15
N ASP A 37 -6.02 5.86 -11.65
CA ASP A 37 -6.45 5.95 -10.26
C ASP A 37 -5.93 4.80 -9.37
N GLN A 38 -5.29 3.80 -9.98
CA GLN A 38 -4.72 2.64 -9.27
C GLN A 38 -3.20 2.71 -9.10
N VAL A 39 -2.56 3.73 -9.67
CA VAL A 39 -1.11 3.95 -9.60
C VAL A 39 -0.79 5.32 -9.04
N GLN A 40 0.39 5.45 -8.45
CA GLN A 40 0.96 6.71 -8.00
C GLN A 40 2.46 6.74 -8.23
N LEU A 41 3.08 7.93 -8.20
CA LEU A 41 4.54 8.07 -8.23
C LEU A 41 5.18 7.31 -7.07
N LYS A 42 6.18 6.48 -7.40
CA LYS A 42 6.95 5.70 -6.43
C LYS A 42 7.74 6.64 -5.51
N PRO A 43 7.71 6.43 -4.18
CA PRO A 43 8.61 7.13 -3.27
C PRO A 43 10.07 7.02 -3.72
N LYS A 44 10.81 8.13 -3.75
CA LYS A 44 12.21 8.15 -4.21
C LYS A 44 13.12 7.29 -3.34
N ALA A 45 12.79 7.15 -2.06
CA ALA A 45 13.59 6.41 -1.09
C ALA A 45 13.51 4.88 -1.25
N LEU A 46 12.52 4.35 -1.98
CA LEU A 46 12.31 2.91 -2.13
C LEU A 46 12.83 2.43 -3.48
N SER A 47 13.43 1.24 -3.52
CA SER A 47 13.64 0.50 -4.76
C SER A 47 12.30 0.07 -5.38
N HIS A 48 12.32 -0.40 -6.63
CA HIS A 48 11.10 -0.92 -7.28
C HIS A 48 10.55 -2.15 -6.54
N SER A 49 11.41 -3.06 -6.08
CA SER A 49 10.99 -4.26 -5.35
C SER A 49 10.35 -3.93 -4.00
N GLU A 50 10.94 -3.00 -3.25
CA GLU A 50 10.35 -2.53 -1.98
C GLU A 50 9.02 -1.83 -2.22
N ALA A 51 8.94 -0.94 -3.21
CA ALA A 51 7.70 -0.26 -3.53
C ALA A 51 6.61 -1.20 -4.03
N ALA A 52 6.94 -2.28 -4.74
CA ALA A 52 5.96 -3.26 -5.21
C ALA A 52 5.30 -4.04 -4.06
N ALA A 53 5.98 -4.18 -2.92
CA ALA A 53 5.46 -4.92 -1.76
C ALA A 53 4.43 -4.12 -0.93
N VAL A 54 4.34 -2.80 -1.10
CA VAL A 54 3.55 -1.91 -0.22
C VAL A 54 2.06 -1.80 -0.57
N PRO A 55 1.64 -1.62 -1.84
CA PRO A 55 0.29 -1.14 -2.17
C PRO A 55 -0.83 -2.02 -1.62
N LEU A 56 -0.79 -3.32 -1.88
CA LEU A 56 -1.86 -4.24 -1.49
C LEU A 56 -1.99 -4.34 0.04
N VAL A 57 -0.87 -4.59 0.73
CA VAL A 57 -0.88 -4.75 2.19
C VAL A 57 -1.19 -3.43 2.90
N GLY A 58 -0.65 -2.32 2.40
CA GLY A 58 -0.89 -0.99 2.96
C GLY A 58 -2.35 -0.55 2.82
N LEU A 59 -2.94 -0.72 1.64
CA LEU A 59 -4.37 -0.43 1.43
C LEU A 59 -5.26 -1.33 2.28
N THR A 60 -4.94 -2.63 2.36
CA THR A 60 -5.65 -3.57 3.25
C THR A 60 -5.63 -3.09 4.70
N CYS A 61 -4.46 -2.69 5.21
CA CYS A 61 -4.33 -2.17 6.58
C CYS A 61 -5.12 -0.88 6.78
N LEU A 62 -5.04 0.08 5.85
CA LEU A 62 -5.78 1.34 5.98
C LEU A 62 -7.29 1.10 5.99
N GLN A 63 -7.80 0.27 5.08
CA GLN A 63 -9.23 -0.08 5.02
C GLN A 63 -9.70 -0.81 6.28
N ALA A 64 -8.86 -1.69 6.85
CA ALA A 64 -9.20 -2.46 8.04
C ALA A 64 -9.06 -1.69 9.35
N LEU A 65 -8.21 -0.65 9.41
CA LEU A 65 -7.87 0.02 10.67
C LEU A 65 -8.46 1.42 10.81
N VAL A 66 -8.46 2.23 9.74
CA VAL A 66 -8.91 3.64 9.80
C VAL A 66 -10.35 3.80 10.31
N PRO A 67 -11.33 2.92 9.98
CA PRO A 67 -12.69 3.06 10.52
C PRO A 67 -12.80 2.82 12.03
N TYR A 68 -11.82 2.15 12.65
CA TYR A 68 -11.92 1.66 14.03
C TYR A 68 -10.86 2.26 14.97
N LEU A 69 -9.75 2.77 14.44
CA LEU A 69 -8.72 3.46 15.22
C LEU A 69 -8.88 4.96 15.06
N GLN A 70 -9.11 5.64 16.18
CA GLN A 70 -9.16 7.10 16.25
C GLN A 70 -7.97 7.60 17.07
N PRO A 71 -7.23 8.63 16.61
CA PRO A 71 -6.03 9.10 17.30
C PRO A 71 -6.24 9.60 18.74
N GLU A 72 -7.48 9.96 19.09
CA GLU A 72 -7.82 10.64 20.34
C GLU A 72 -8.27 9.70 21.45
N GLU A 73 -8.52 8.42 21.15
CA GLU A 73 -8.92 7.42 22.14
C GLU A 73 -7.85 6.35 22.34
N PRO A 74 -7.42 6.07 23.58
CA PRO A 74 -6.52 4.97 23.86
C PRO A 74 -7.12 3.64 23.39
N SER A 75 -6.54 3.04 22.36
CA SER A 75 -7.03 1.80 21.77
C SER A 75 -5.99 0.68 21.82
N SER A 76 -6.42 -0.49 22.26
CA SER A 76 -5.66 -1.74 22.19
C SER A 76 -6.09 -2.57 20.99
N ILE A 77 -5.14 -3.14 20.25
CA ILE A 77 -5.41 -3.96 19.07
C ILE A 77 -4.65 -5.28 19.10
N LEU A 78 -5.30 -6.36 18.66
CA LEU A 78 -4.70 -7.68 18.43
C LEU A 78 -4.44 -7.88 16.93
N ILE A 79 -3.19 -8.20 16.58
CA ILE A 79 -2.76 -8.49 15.20
C ILE A 79 -2.25 -9.94 15.15
N ILE A 80 -2.98 -10.80 14.45
CA ILE A 80 -2.61 -12.20 14.23
C ILE A 80 -1.79 -12.32 12.94
N GLY A 81 -0.74 -13.13 12.97
CA GLY A 81 0.17 -13.30 11.84
C GLY A 81 1.07 -12.07 11.66
N ALA A 82 1.48 -11.44 12.76
CA ALA A 82 2.17 -10.15 12.74
C ALA A 82 3.54 -10.18 12.03
N SER A 83 4.15 -11.36 11.88
CA SER A 83 5.39 -11.55 11.13
C SER A 83 5.20 -11.69 9.62
N GLY A 84 3.96 -11.88 9.14
CA GLY A 84 3.63 -11.96 7.72
C GLY A 84 3.52 -10.58 7.05
N GLY A 85 3.42 -10.56 5.71
CA GLY A 85 3.40 -9.33 4.89
C GLY A 85 2.37 -8.29 5.33
N THR A 86 1.11 -8.69 5.53
CA THR A 86 0.08 -7.77 6.01
C THR A 86 0.24 -7.45 7.49
N GLY A 87 0.62 -8.44 8.31
CA GLY A 87 0.71 -8.28 9.76
C GLY A 87 1.76 -7.25 10.18
N HIS A 88 2.96 -7.30 9.60
CA HIS A 88 4.03 -6.38 9.99
C HIS A 88 3.73 -4.94 9.53
N MET A 89 3.02 -4.79 8.41
CA MET A 89 2.51 -3.50 7.95
C MET A 89 1.40 -2.99 8.89
N ALA A 90 0.47 -3.85 9.29
CA ALA A 90 -0.62 -3.50 10.20
C ALA A 90 -0.11 -2.99 11.54
N CYS A 91 0.94 -3.58 12.10
CA CYS A 91 1.58 -3.09 13.33
C CYS A 91 2.07 -1.63 13.19
N GLN A 92 2.71 -1.31 12.07
CA GLN A 92 3.22 0.03 11.81
C GLN A 92 2.08 1.03 11.60
N VAL A 93 1.08 0.68 10.79
CA VAL A 93 -0.09 1.53 10.52
C VAL A 93 -0.89 1.77 11.79
N ALA A 94 -1.15 0.74 12.60
CA ALA A 94 -1.87 0.87 13.87
C ALA A 94 -1.16 1.86 14.82
N LYS A 95 0.17 1.78 14.91
CA LYS A 95 0.96 2.73 15.71
C LYS A 95 0.83 4.16 15.18
N CYS A 96 0.88 4.35 13.86
CA CYS A 96 0.68 5.67 13.24
C CYS A 96 -0.74 6.24 13.44
N LEU A 97 -1.74 5.37 13.58
CA LEU A 97 -3.14 5.76 13.83
C LEU A 97 -3.46 5.99 15.31
N GLY A 98 -2.50 5.85 16.22
CA GLY A 98 -2.66 6.17 17.64
C GLY A 98 -2.95 4.96 18.53
N ALA A 99 -2.82 3.72 18.05
CA ALA A 99 -2.96 2.55 18.90
C ALA A 99 -1.93 2.57 20.05
N THR A 100 -2.41 2.60 21.29
CA THR A 100 -1.58 2.69 22.50
C THR A 100 -0.97 1.34 22.86
N THR A 101 -1.61 0.24 22.46
CA THR A 101 -1.13 -1.12 22.74
C THR A 101 -1.37 -2.02 21.53
N ILE A 102 -0.31 -2.66 21.05
CA ILE A 102 -0.36 -3.61 19.95
C ILE A 102 0.06 -4.97 20.49
N ILE A 103 -0.87 -5.91 20.47
CA ILE A 103 -0.64 -7.31 20.83
C ILE A 103 -0.47 -8.08 19.54
N SER A 104 0.68 -8.74 19.36
CA SER A 104 1.01 -9.46 18.13
C SER A 104 1.22 -10.95 18.40
N VAL A 105 0.65 -11.80 17.55
CA VAL A 105 0.82 -13.27 17.57
C VAL A 105 1.30 -13.76 16.21
#